data_AF-A0A9P6DEN4-F1
#
_entry.id   AF-A0A9P6DEN4-F1
#
_cell.length_a   1.000
_cell.length_b   1.000
_cell.length_c   1.000
_cell.angle_alpha   90.00
_cell.angle_beta   90.00
_cell.angle_gamma   90.00
#
_symmetry.space_group_name_H-M   'P 1'
#
loop_
_entity.id
_entity.type
_entity.pdbx_description
1 polymer ?
#
loop_
_entity_poly.entity_id
_entity_poly.type
_entity_poly.pdbx_seq_one_letter_code
_entity_poly.pdbx_strand_id
1 'polypeptide(L)'
;MALDLLSETPPTHLYRHDLESLFYVLIWAAVHYDIGGTVPYSHTVNPILERWDGAYEDARSAKVVFIYEPTPVLRCIRPVWEPLRATWLKPLCALFAKARSNANILSRAKGGGQVSSKQEAWGRRKLPRYSDDEDEGPAPPPKPTPESLAVNVDFETLGCLTFENFMGALGGWMPRGVPKKYREHAERLLAEK
;
A
#
# COMPACT_ATOMS: atom_id res chain seq x y z
N MET A 1 4.37 -1.82 -4.07
CA MET A 1 3.11 -2.44 -3.61
C MET A 1 3.27 -2.78 -2.12
N ALA A 2 2.26 -2.64 -1.25
CA ALA A 2 2.29 -3.02 0.17
C ALA A 2 2.76 -4.47 0.37
N LEU A 3 2.46 -5.34 -0.58
CA LEU A 3 2.98 -6.70 -0.63
C LEU A 3 4.52 -6.78 -0.64
N ASP A 4 5.19 -5.73 -1.13
CA ASP A 4 6.65 -5.67 -1.17
C ASP A 4 7.24 -5.42 0.23
N LEU A 5 6.44 -4.89 1.16
CA LEU A 5 6.81 -4.73 2.58
C LEU A 5 6.77 -6.04 3.36
N LEU A 6 6.11 -7.08 2.84
CA LEU A 6 6.08 -8.40 3.45
C LEU A 6 7.35 -9.18 3.03
N SER A 7 8.52 -8.68 3.42
CA SER A 7 9.82 -9.30 3.18
C SER A 7 10.75 -9.08 4.37
N GLU A 8 11.79 -9.92 4.50
CA GLU A 8 12.76 -9.82 5.60
C GLU A 8 13.51 -8.47 5.63
N THR A 9 13.72 -7.87 4.46
CA THR A 9 14.33 -6.55 4.30
C THR A 9 13.38 -5.66 3.49
N PRO A 10 12.38 -5.03 4.13
CA PRO A 10 11.37 -4.27 3.42
C PRO A 10 11.99 -3.05 2.71
N PRO A 11 11.51 -2.72 1.49
CA PRO A 11 11.94 -1.52 0.79
C PRO A 11 11.43 -0.26 1.51
N THR A 12 11.97 0.91 1.12
CA THR A 12 11.48 2.20 1.62
C THR A 12 9.97 2.29 1.49
N HIS A 13 9.33 2.79 2.54
CA HIS A 13 7.88 2.97 2.56
C HIS A 13 7.46 4.09 1.62
N LEU A 14 6.46 3.82 0.78
CA LEU A 14 6.00 4.71 -0.28
C LEU A 14 4.48 4.83 -0.20
N TYR A 15 3.93 5.94 -0.67
CA TYR A 15 2.48 6.19 -0.63
C TYR A 15 1.64 5.10 -1.30
N ARG A 16 2.17 4.47 -2.37
CA ARG A 16 1.50 3.33 -3.03
C ARG A 16 1.30 2.13 -2.10
N HIS A 17 2.14 1.99 -1.07
CA HIS A 17 2.02 0.95 -0.06
C HIS A 17 0.85 1.27 0.87
N ASP A 18 0.69 2.52 1.28
CA ASP A 18 -0.47 2.93 2.09
C ASP A 18 -1.79 2.67 1.38
N LEU A 19 -1.87 3.01 0.08
CA LEU A 19 -3.08 2.79 -0.71
C LEU A 19 -3.47 1.31 -0.82
N GLU A 20 -2.49 0.43 -1.05
CA GLU A 20 -2.75 -1.00 -1.14
C GLU A 20 -3.05 -1.62 0.22
N SER A 21 -2.36 -1.18 1.29
CA SER A 21 -2.66 -1.59 2.67
C SER A 21 -4.09 -1.21 3.06
N LEU A 22 -4.51 0.03 2.75
CA LEU A 22 -5.89 0.48 2.96
C LEU A 22 -6.88 -0.40 2.21
N PHE A 23 -6.57 -0.75 0.96
CA PHE A 23 -7.42 -1.63 0.17
C PHE A 23 -7.58 -3.02 0.81
N TYR A 24 -6.51 -3.64 1.31
CA TYR A 24 -6.62 -4.93 2.02
C TYR A 24 -7.45 -4.81 3.32
N VAL A 25 -7.29 -3.73 4.07
CA VAL A 25 -8.12 -3.47 5.26
C VAL A 25 -9.60 -3.31 4.90
N LEU A 26 -9.90 -2.62 3.79
CA LEU A 26 -11.28 -2.49 3.29
C LEU A 26 -11.89 -3.84 2.93
N ILE A 27 -11.13 -4.73 2.27
CA ILE A 27 -11.58 -6.10 1.95
C ILE A 27 -11.82 -6.90 3.22
N TRP A 28 -10.88 -6.86 4.17
CA TRP A 28 -11.02 -7.52 5.45
C TRP A 28 -12.29 -7.06 6.17
N ALA A 29 -12.52 -5.75 6.20
CA ALA A 29 -13.68 -5.16 6.84
C ALA A 29 -14.99 -5.56 6.14
N ALA A 30 -15.02 -5.53 4.81
CA ALA A 30 -16.20 -5.87 4.03
C ALA A 30 -16.61 -7.34 4.14
N VAL A 31 -15.67 -8.24 4.42
CA VAL A 31 -15.95 -9.68 4.66
C VAL A 31 -16.42 -9.94 6.09
N HIS A 32 -15.84 -9.27 7.09
CA HIS A 32 -16.07 -9.63 8.49
C HIS A 32 -17.11 -8.77 9.20
N TYR A 33 -17.15 -7.46 8.94
CA TYR A 33 -17.97 -6.52 9.68
C TYR A 33 -19.30 -6.20 8.98
N ASP A 34 -20.35 -6.16 9.78
CA ASP A 34 -21.67 -5.68 9.37
C ASP A 34 -21.86 -4.27 9.93
N ILE A 35 -21.64 -3.24 9.11
CA ILE A 35 -21.77 -1.84 9.58
C ILE A 35 -23.24 -1.53 9.83
N GLY A 36 -23.59 -1.25 11.09
CA GLY A 36 -24.96 -0.94 11.49
C GLY A 36 -25.87 -2.17 11.65
N GLY A 37 -25.32 -3.38 11.56
CA GLY A 37 -26.04 -4.61 11.87
C GLY A 37 -26.22 -4.80 13.38
N THR A 38 -27.28 -5.53 13.77
CA THR A 38 -27.51 -5.97 15.15
C THR A 38 -26.75 -7.26 15.49
N VAL A 39 -26.08 -7.87 14.51
CA VAL A 39 -25.33 -9.11 14.67
C VAL A 39 -24.00 -8.79 15.35
N PRO A 40 -23.71 -9.38 16.52
CA PRO A 40 -22.44 -9.18 17.19
C PRO A 40 -21.28 -9.64 16.30
N TYR A 41 -20.15 -8.93 16.40
CA TYR A 41 -18.92 -9.31 15.71
C TYR A 41 -18.57 -10.78 15.99
N SER A 42 -18.39 -11.56 14.93
CA SER A 42 -17.86 -12.91 15.06
C SER A 42 -16.34 -12.83 15.13
N HIS A 43 -15.77 -13.34 16.22
CA HIS A 43 -14.31 -13.52 16.34
C HIS A 43 -13.75 -14.60 15.40
N THR A 44 -14.61 -15.28 14.64
CA THR A 44 -14.19 -16.28 13.66
C THR A 44 -13.81 -15.61 12.35
N VAL A 45 -12.54 -15.71 11.97
CA VAL A 45 -12.05 -15.26 10.67
C VAL A 45 -12.69 -16.12 9.58
N ASN A 46 -13.16 -15.48 8.50
CA ASN A 46 -13.68 -16.19 7.34
C ASN A 46 -12.55 -17.04 6.72
N PRO A 47 -12.75 -18.35 6.49
CA PRO A 47 -11.71 -19.23 5.94
C PRO A 47 -11.08 -18.72 4.64
N ILE A 48 -11.81 -17.93 3.84
CA ILE A 48 -11.26 -17.36 2.59
C ILE A 48 -10.15 -16.33 2.83
N LEU A 49 -10.10 -15.71 4.01
CA LEU A 49 -9.11 -14.71 4.43
C LEU A 49 -8.20 -15.20 5.56
N GLU A 50 -8.36 -16.43 6.05
CA GLU A 50 -7.57 -16.97 7.16
C GLU A 50 -6.06 -16.83 6.92
N ARG A 51 -5.61 -17.09 5.70
CA ARG A 51 -4.19 -16.97 5.33
C ARG A 51 -3.66 -15.55 5.33
N TRP A 52 -4.52 -14.53 5.36
CA TRP A 52 -4.08 -13.13 5.44
C TRP A 52 -3.58 -12.74 6.84
N ASP A 53 -3.99 -13.49 7.86
CA ASP A 53 -3.59 -13.34 9.27
C ASP A 53 -2.45 -14.31 9.65
N GLY A 54 -1.86 -14.99 8.66
CA GLY A 54 -0.75 -15.92 8.85
C GLY A 54 0.63 -15.26 8.85
N ALA A 55 1.68 -16.09 8.70
CA ALA A 55 3.05 -15.61 8.53
C ALA A 55 3.20 -14.71 7.29
N TYR A 56 4.25 -13.88 7.26
CA TYR A 56 4.47 -12.89 6.19
C TYR A 56 4.35 -13.48 4.78
N GLU A 57 4.98 -14.63 4.52
CA GLU A 57 4.95 -15.29 3.20
C GLU A 57 3.57 -15.86 2.84
N ASP A 58 2.83 -16.38 3.82
CA ASP A 58 1.46 -16.86 3.61
C ASP A 58 0.51 -15.72 3.27
N ALA A 59 0.56 -14.65 4.07
CA ALA A 59 -0.24 -13.44 3.85
C ALA A 59 0.10 -12.80 2.50
N ARG A 60 1.40 -12.75 2.15
CA ARG A 60 1.87 -12.28 0.85
C ARG A 60 1.27 -13.12 -0.28
N SER A 61 1.46 -14.43 -0.23
CA SER A 61 0.99 -15.35 -1.27
C SER A 61 -0.52 -15.28 -1.45
N ALA A 62 -1.29 -15.26 -0.35
CA ALA A 62 -2.75 -15.18 -0.41
C ALA A 62 -3.26 -13.85 -0.98
N LYS A 63 -2.63 -12.72 -0.64
CA LYS A 63 -2.95 -11.40 -1.19
C LYS A 63 -2.60 -11.31 -2.69
N VAL A 64 -1.50 -11.92 -3.11
CA VAL A 64 -1.14 -12.02 -4.54
C VAL A 64 -2.22 -12.77 -5.32
N VAL A 65 -2.64 -13.93 -4.82
CA VAL A 65 -3.71 -14.73 -5.45
C VAL A 65 -4.99 -13.89 -5.54
N PHE A 66 -5.38 -13.23 -4.47
CA PHE A 66 -6.57 -12.38 -4.46
C PHE A 66 -6.54 -11.26 -5.52
N ILE A 67 -5.40 -10.61 -5.73
CA ILE A 67 -5.28 -9.53 -6.73
C ILE A 67 -5.59 -10.04 -8.15
N TYR A 68 -5.21 -11.28 -8.48
CA TYR A 68 -5.46 -11.87 -9.80
C TYR A 68 -6.78 -12.62 -9.88
N GLU A 69 -7.23 -13.20 -8.76
CA GLU A 69 -8.45 -14.00 -8.65
C GLU A 69 -9.33 -13.49 -7.49
N PRO A 70 -9.95 -12.29 -7.64
CA PRO A 70 -10.67 -11.67 -6.52
C PRO A 70 -12.05 -12.30 -6.27
N THR A 71 -12.62 -13.01 -7.25
CA THR A 71 -14.02 -13.48 -7.23
C THR A 71 -14.39 -14.29 -5.98
N PRO A 72 -13.60 -15.27 -5.50
CA PRO A 72 -13.94 -16.03 -4.29
C PRO A 72 -14.10 -15.13 -3.06
N VAL A 73 -13.18 -14.18 -2.86
CA VAL A 73 -13.23 -13.23 -1.75
C VAL A 73 -14.39 -12.24 -1.90
N LEU A 74 -14.59 -11.69 -3.11
CA LEU A 74 -15.68 -10.72 -3.37
C LEU A 74 -17.08 -11.33 -3.16
N ARG A 75 -17.22 -12.65 -3.31
CA ARG A 75 -18.47 -13.38 -3.00
C ARG A 75 -18.74 -13.49 -1.50
N CYS A 76 -17.72 -13.38 -0.66
CA CYS A 76 -17.83 -13.43 0.80
C CYS A 76 -18.08 -12.06 1.44
N ILE A 77 -18.06 -10.97 0.66
CA ILE A 77 -18.41 -9.63 1.15
C ILE A 77 -19.84 -9.64 1.70
N ARG A 78 -20.02 -9.06 2.89
CA ARG A 78 -21.34 -8.98 3.54
C ARG A 78 -22.30 -8.14 2.70
N PRO A 79 -23.60 -8.47 2.68
CA PRO A 79 -24.60 -7.76 1.87
C PRO A 79 -24.67 -6.25 2.12
N VAL A 80 -24.39 -5.77 3.34
CA VAL A 80 -24.38 -4.33 3.66
C VAL A 80 -23.37 -3.54 2.82
N TRP A 81 -22.30 -4.20 2.38
CA TRP A 81 -21.26 -3.61 1.53
C TRP A 81 -21.50 -3.81 0.04
N GLU A 82 -22.65 -4.36 -0.36
CA GLU A 82 -22.98 -4.62 -1.77
C GLU A 82 -22.82 -3.39 -2.67
N PRO A 83 -23.30 -2.18 -2.28
CA PRO A 83 -23.08 -0.99 -3.09
C PRO A 83 -21.60 -0.69 -3.26
N LEU A 84 -20.80 -0.80 -2.18
CA LEU A 84 -19.36 -0.55 -2.18
C LEU A 84 -18.60 -1.58 -3.02
N ARG A 85 -19.04 -2.83 -3.01
CA ARG A 85 -18.46 -3.91 -3.80
C ARG A 85 -18.46 -3.57 -5.28
N ALA A 86 -19.59 -3.09 -5.78
CA ALA A 86 -19.75 -2.73 -7.18
C ALA A 86 -19.03 -1.43 -7.53
N THR A 87 -19.14 -0.40 -6.68
CA THR A 87 -18.68 0.94 -7.01
C THR A 87 -17.19 1.15 -6.77
N TRP A 88 -16.60 0.55 -5.73
CA TRP A 88 -15.22 0.82 -5.32
C TRP A 88 -14.34 -0.42 -5.39
N LEU A 89 -14.75 -1.54 -4.78
CA LEU A 89 -13.86 -2.69 -4.58
C LEU A 89 -13.48 -3.37 -5.90
N LYS A 90 -14.44 -3.54 -6.82
CA LYS A 90 -14.16 -4.09 -8.16
C LYS A 90 -13.21 -3.20 -8.98
N PRO A 91 -13.45 -1.88 -9.14
CA PRO A 91 -12.51 -0.97 -9.79
C PRO A 91 -11.11 -0.97 -9.16
N LEU A 92 -11.03 -0.98 -7.83
CA LEU A 92 -9.75 -1.03 -7.12
C LEU A 92 -9.00 -2.34 -7.37
N CYS A 93 -9.69 -3.49 -7.38
CA CYS A 93 -9.07 -4.78 -7.75
C CYS A 93 -8.38 -4.68 -9.12
N ALA A 94 -9.10 -4.14 -10.12
CA ALA A 94 -8.56 -3.96 -11.47
C ALA A 94 -7.36 -3.00 -11.50
N LEU A 95 -7.43 -1.90 -10.74
CA LEU A 95 -6.35 -0.92 -10.63
C LEU A 95 -5.08 -1.54 -10.05
N PHE A 96 -5.18 -2.23 -8.92
CA PHE A 96 -4.04 -2.88 -8.27
C PHE A 96 -3.49 -4.06 -9.10
N ALA A 97 -4.34 -4.84 -9.77
CA ALA A 97 -3.92 -5.90 -10.69
C ALA A 97 -3.13 -5.34 -11.88
N LYS A 98 -3.58 -4.22 -12.45
CA LYS A 98 -2.87 -3.51 -13.52
C LYS A 98 -1.53 -2.97 -13.03
N ALA A 99 -1.50 -2.33 -11.87
CA ALA A 99 -0.27 -1.78 -11.30
C ALA A 99 0.77 -2.86 -11.03
N ARG A 100 0.35 -4.00 -10.49
CA ARG A 100 1.23 -5.16 -10.26
C ARG A 100 1.75 -5.76 -11.56
N SER A 101 0.89 -5.89 -12.56
CA SER A 101 1.30 -6.38 -13.89
C SER A 101 2.35 -5.45 -14.53
N ASN A 102 2.17 -4.14 -14.42
CA ASN A 102 3.14 -3.15 -14.90
C ASN A 102 4.48 -3.28 -14.15
N ALA A 103 4.45 -3.39 -12.82
CA ALA A 103 5.67 -3.58 -12.03
C ALA A 103 6.43 -4.85 -12.44
N ASN A 104 5.73 -5.95 -12.71
CA ASN A 104 6.33 -7.20 -13.19
C ASN A 104 6.94 -7.06 -14.59
N ILE A 105 6.31 -6.29 -15.50
CA ILE A 105 6.87 -6.03 -16.83
C ILE A 105 8.15 -5.21 -16.70
N LEU A 106 8.15 -4.15 -15.88
CA LEU A 106 9.30 -3.29 -15.66
C LEU A 106 10.46 -4.04 -15.00
N SER A 107 10.20 -4.90 -14.02
CA SER A 107 11.23 -5.70 -13.37
C SER A 107 11.90 -6.68 -14.34
N ARG A 108 11.12 -7.29 -15.25
CA ARG A 108 11.65 -8.17 -16.30
C ARG A 108 12.46 -7.41 -17.35
N ALA A 109 12.02 -6.20 -17.72
CA ALA A 109 12.75 -5.34 -18.64
C ALA A 109 14.10 -4.89 -18.06
N LYS A 110 14.15 -4.57 -16.76
CA LYS A 110 15.40 -4.27 -16.03
C LYS A 110 16.30 -5.51 -15.91
N GLY A 111 15.72 -6.68 -15.63
CA GLY A 111 16.45 -7.95 -15.52
C GLY A 111 17.01 -8.47 -16.84
N GLY A 112 16.45 -8.08 -17.99
CA GLY A 112 16.95 -8.43 -19.32
C GLY A 112 18.19 -7.65 -19.78
N GLY A 113 18.60 -6.61 -19.05
CA GLY A 113 19.73 -5.74 -19.39
C GLY A 113 20.94 -5.84 -18.47
N GLN A 114 20.94 -6.71 -17.46
CA GLN A 114 21.98 -6.73 -16.44
C GLN A 114 22.46 -8.15 -16.14
N VAL A 115 23.40 -8.64 -16.97
CA VAL A 115 24.36 -9.64 -16.54
C VAL A 115 25.50 -8.90 -15.83
N SER A 116 25.67 -9.21 -14.55
CA SER A 116 26.87 -9.00 -13.72
C SER A 116 27.14 -7.60 -13.15
N SER A 117 27.64 -7.64 -11.91
CA SER A 117 28.26 -6.58 -11.12
C SER A 117 27.34 -5.64 -10.34
N LYS A 118 26.85 -6.12 -9.17
CA LYS A 118 26.84 -5.39 -7.88
C LYS A 118 26.25 -6.23 -6.72
N GLN A 119 26.66 -7.49 -6.62
CA GLN A 119 26.44 -8.30 -5.40
C GLN A 119 27.64 -8.31 -4.45
N GLU A 120 28.72 -7.59 -4.78
CA GLU A 120 29.88 -7.46 -3.91
C GLU A 120 30.16 -6.00 -3.61
N ALA A 121 29.56 -5.49 -2.53
CA ALA A 121 30.11 -4.48 -1.63
C ALA A 121 28.97 -3.91 -0.79
N TRP A 122 28.60 -4.62 0.29
CA TRP A 122 28.17 -3.99 1.54
C TRP A 122 28.39 -4.97 2.70
N GLY A 123 29.58 -5.58 2.72
CA GLY A 123 30.18 -6.11 3.92
C GLY A 123 30.84 -4.96 4.69
N ARG A 124 30.49 -4.83 5.98
CA ARG A 124 30.97 -3.86 6.98
C ARG A 124 30.23 -2.52 7.05
N ARG A 125 29.08 -2.54 7.72
CA ARG A 125 28.86 -1.59 8.83
C ARG A 125 28.55 -2.40 10.09
N LYS A 126 29.40 -2.25 11.10
CA LYS A 126 29.18 -2.84 12.43
C LYS A 126 27.92 -2.20 13.00
N LEU A 127 26.90 -3.00 13.27
CA LEU A 127 25.79 -2.61 14.15
C LEU A 127 26.35 -2.30 15.55
N PRO A 128 25.91 -1.24 16.24
CA PRO A 128 26.14 -1.12 17.66
C PRO A 128 25.46 -2.29 18.37
N ARG A 129 26.18 -2.95 19.27
CA ARG A 129 25.56 -3.85 20.26
C ARG A 129 24.59 -3.02 21.09
N TYR A 130 23.32 -3.39 21.09
CA TYR A 130 22.37 -2.91 22.08
C TYR A 130 22.71 -3.63 23.40
N SER A 131 23.22 -2.89 24.38
CA SER A 131 23.27 -3.32 25.77
C SER A 131 21.91 -3.02 26.38
N ASP A 132 21.23 -4.06 26.84
CA ASP A 132 20.15 -3.94 27.83
C ASP A 132 20.75 -3.31 29.09
N ASP A 133 20.31 -2.10 29.43
CA ASP A 133 20.30 -1.56 30.79
C ASP A 133 19.38 -0.31 30.81
N GLU A 134 18.20 -0.52 31.40
CA GLU A 134 17.35 0.32 32.25
C GLU A 134 16.94 1.78 31.89
N ASP A 135 15.62 1.97 31.94
CA ASP A 135 14.86 3.07 32.57
C ASP A 135 15.10 4.53 32.08
N GLU A 136 14.26 4.99 31.14
CA GLU A 136 13.86 6.41 31.05
C GLU A 136 12.48 6.53 30.35
N GLY A 137 11.61 7.40 30.90
CA GLY A 137 10.21 7.56 30.49
C GLY A 137 9.97 8.04 29.04
N PRO A 138 8.69 8.22 28.62
CA PRO A 138 8.36 8.39 27.21
C PRO A 138 8.91 9.71 26.65
N ALA A 139 9.92 9.60 25.79
CA ALA A 139 10.44 10.72 25.02
C ALA A 139 9.36 11.26 24.05
N PRO A 140 9.23 12.59 23.89
CA PRO A 140 8.32 13.18 22.91
C PRO A 140 8.74 12.79 21.48
N PRO A 141 7.78 12.61 20.56
CA PRO A 141 8.08 12.17 19.21
C PRO A 141 9.03 13.15 18.51
N PRO A 142 10.00 12.65 17.72
CA PRO A 142 10.96 13.51 17.02
C PRO A 142 10.23 14.44 16.05
N LYS A 143 10.64 15.71 16.04
CA LYS A 143 10.11 16.71 15.11
C LYS A 143 10.42 16.29 13.68
N PRO A 144 9.45 16.36 12.75
CA PRO A 144 9.66 15.99 11.35
C PRO A 144 10.74 16.87 10.72
N THR A 145 11.80 16.25 10.21
CA THR A 145 12.87 16.89 9.45
C THR A 145 12.43 17.16 8.00
N PRO A 146 13.05 18.12 7.29
CA PRO A 146 12.71 18.44 5.89
C PRO A 146 12.78 17.25 4.92
N GLU A 147 13.56 16.21 5.25
CA GLU A 147 13.61 14.94 4.50
C GLU A 147 12.29 14.15 4.60
N SER A 148 11.48 14.35 5.63
CA SER A 148 10.13 13.75 5.75
C SER A 148 9.09 14.43 4.85
N LEU A 149 9.41 15.61 4.30
CA LEU A 149 8.55 16.38 3.38
C LEU A 149 8.92 16.19 1.91
N ALA A 150 10.08 15.57 1.63
CA ALA A 150 10.31 14.97 0.33
C ALA A 150 9.39 13.74 0.25
N VAL A 151 8.15 13.98 -0.16
CA VAL A 151 7.20 12.93 -0.52
C VAL A 151 7.97 11.97 -1.42
N ASN A 152 8.30 10.79 -0.89
CA ASN A 152 8.90 9.69 -1.64
C ASN A 152 7.85 9.21 -2.66
N VAL A 153 7.65 10.02 -3.70
CA VAL A 153 6.87 9.70 -4.88
C VAL A 153 7.74 8.74 -5.66
N ASP A 154 7.46 7.44 -5.53
CA ASP A 154 8.12 6.45 -6.37
C ASP A 154 7.59 6.59 -7.81
N PHE A 155 8.48 7.12 -8.65
CA PHE A 155 8.24 7.35 -10.07
C PHE A 155 8.03 6.05 -10.87
N GLU A 156 8.37 4.88 -10.34
CA GLU A 156 8.29 3.60 -11.05
C GLU A 156 6.87 3.05 -11.18
N THR A 157 5.91 3.56 -10.39
CA THR A 157 4.48 3.20 -10.47
C THR A 157 3.59 4.28 -11.09
N LEU A 158 4.18 5.42 -11.49
CA LEU A 158 3.46 6.67 -11.82
C LEU A 158 2.45 6.59 -12.95
N GLY A 159 2.51 5.60 -13.84
CA GLY A 159 1.53 5.52 -14.91
C GLY A 159 0.13 5.09 -14.43
N CYS A 160 0.03 4.37 -13.31
CA CYS A 160 -1.19 3.64 -12.98
C CYS A 160 -1.70 3.84 -11.55
N LEU A 161 -0.85 3.92 -10.53
CA LEU A 161 -1.31 3.98 -9.13
C LEU A 161 -1.03 5.35 -8.50
N THR A 162 -1.55 6.41 -9.13
CA THR A 162 -1.52 7.78 -8.58
C THR A 162 -2.74 8.01 -7.68
N PHE A 163 -2.69 9.06 -6.85
CA PHE A 163 -3.84 9.48 -6.06
C PHE A 163 -5.07 9.74 -6.95
N GLU A 164 -4.88 10.38 -8.09
CA GLU A 164 -5.95 10.69 -9.05
C GLU A 164 -6.56 9.44 -9.65
N ASN A 165 -5.73 8.45 -10.01
CA ASN A 165 -6.23 7.17 -10.52
C ASN A 165 -6.95 6.36 -9.44
N PHE A 166 -6.44 6.40 -8.21
CA PHE A 166 -7.09 5.78 -7.05
C PHE A 166 -8.46 6.42 -6.79
N MET A 167 -8.51 7.75 -6.68
CA MET A 167 -9.76 8.49 -6.47
C MET A 167 -10.72 8.35 -7.65
N GLY A 168 -10.21 8.33 -8.88
CA GLY A 168 -10.99 8.06 -10.09
C GLY A 168 -11.63 6.68 -10.07
N ALA A 169 -10.95 5.67 -9.51
CA ALA A 169 -11.48 4.33 -9.33
C ALA A 169 -12.61 4.27 -8.28
N LEU A 170 -12.67 5.18 -7.30
CA LEU A 170 -13.71 5.25 -6.26
C LEU A 170 -15.04 5.88 -6.73
N GLY A 171 -15.34 5.87 -8.03
CA GLY A 171 -16.59 6.42 -8.57
C GLY A 171 -16.44 7.71 -9.36
N GLY A 172 -15.35 7.84 -10.13
CA GLY A 172 -15.21 8.89 -11.14
C GLY A 172 -14.88 10.26 -10.58
N TRP A 173 -14.21 10.33 -9.42
CA TRP A 173 -13.65 11.59 -8.96
C TRP A 173 -12.67 12.11 -10.00
N MET A 174 -13.01 13.24 -10.61
CA MET A 174 -12.07 14.00 -11.43
C MET A 174 -11.42 15.06 -10.53
N PRO A 175 -10.09 15.18 -10.52
CA PRO A 175 -9.42 16.24 -9.78
C PRO A 175 -9.96 17.58 -10.29
N ARG A 176 -10.62 18.34 -9.40
CA ARG A 176 -10.85 19.75 -9.68
C ARG A 176 -9.48 20.40 -9.78
N GLY A 177 -9.24 21.13 -10.87
CA GLY A 177 -7.95 21.79 -11.09
C GLY A 177 -7.52 22.55 -9.84
N VAL A 178 -6.26 22.34 -9.42
CA VAL A 178 -5.69 23.00 -8.23
C VAL A 178 -6.01 24.50 -8.34
N PRO A 179 -6.77 25.09 -7.39
CA PRO A 179 -7.15 26.49 -7.46
C PRO A 179 -5.92 27.37 -7.62
N LYS A 180 -6.02 28.37 -8.51
CA LYS A 180 -4.91 29.26 -8.90
C LYS A 180 -4.09 29.75 -7.71
N LYS A 181 -4.77 30.14 -6.62
CA LYS A 181 -4.14 30.58 -5.36
C LYS A 181 -3.15 29.59 -4.74
N TYR A 182 -3.39 28.28 -4.83
CA TYR A 182 -2.49 27.27 -4.29
C TYR A 182 -1.33 26.96 -5.24
N ARG A 183 -1.56 27.09 -6.55
CA ARG A 183 -0.53 26.96 -7.57
C ARG A 183 0.49 28.10 -7.45
N GLU A 184 0.00 29.33 -7.34
CA GLU A 184 0.81 30.53 -7.10
C GLU A 184 1.54 30.51 -5.75
N HIS A 185 0.94 29.88 -4.73
CA HIS A 185 1.59 29.71 -3.44
C HIS A 185 2.74 28.70 -3.49
N ALA A 186 2.54 27.56 -4.16
CA ALA A 186 3.59 26.57 -4.38
C ALA A 186 4.74 27.11 -5.24
N GLU A 187 4.43 27.88 -6.29
CA GLU A 187 5.43 28.58 -7.11
C GLU A 187 6.25 29.59 -6.29
N ARG A 188 5.62 30.31 -5.37
CA ARG A 188 6.32 31.23 -4.44
C ARG A 188 7.28 30.50 -3.52
N LEU A 189 6.84 29.38 -2.92
CA LEU A 189 7.67 28.56 -2.02
C LEU A 189 8.86 27.93 -2.74
N LEU A 190 8.74 27.66 -4.04
CA LEU A 190 9.84 27.15 -4.86
C LEU A 190 10.80 28.25 -5.33
N ALA A 191 10.32 29.49 -5.48
CA ALA A 191 11.15 30.65 -5.83
C ALA A 191 11.92 31.25 -4.64
N GLU A 192 11.52 30.92 -3.41
CA GLU A 192 12.18 31.35 -2.16
C GLU A 192 13.29 30.39 -1.69
N LYS A 193 13.63 29.37 -2.50
CA LYS A 193 14.79 28.47 -2.31
C LYS A 193 15.88 28.76 -3.32
#